data_AF-A0A0D7A9Q7-F1
#
_entry.id   AF-A0A0D7A9Q7-F1
#
_cell.length_a   1.000
_cell.length_b   1.000
_cell.length_c   1.000
_cell.angle_alpha   90.00
_cell.angle_beta   90.00
_cell.angle_gamma   90.00
#
_symmetry.space_group_name_H-M   'P 1'
#
loop_
_entity.id
_entity.type
_entity.pdbx_description
1 polymer ?
#
loop_
_entity_poly.entity_id
_entity_poly.type
_entity_poly.pdbx_seq_one_letter_code
_entity_poly.pdbx_strand_id
1 'polypeptide(L)'
;MVRANPPAHFVFGTSPLLGHTRPIFSLAVNLLEEHPDLHATIIGTGTTSPVFSPPFEREIALANLNADMRSRLHVVLLGEGECPDNLSQIQSLFTHLPGFLNKLVEGKYAPDPDGEPLQPPTLAVIDGVINPFIDVSKDVIARSSRPYHRLPVLIVVPTDTLTQYLYWCPNEQFPDGYWPMLYDRAKKATGKDDVEDIDLRREVYKLWNDRSPVVIDIFGFPKMFHYEILPQSESIPHSEASFNFAFPDMSIKNHYAIQKADGVLLPWSPALCPGLGEHMTRKFHIPHLQMGPQFRSNWWKDGIDDQVRELFPQDHDILAFLDRCKDEYGSKSVLYVSFGTLFAPSERPELLTTLVDTLLESDPPLPFLFAGGYAQHFIPDSLRERVFRSKHGKLVTTFVPQQAVLKHEATGWFLSHAGSNSTNESILNGIPMILWPFTIDQPIIAAQLSLIHRVAFELLEVRTGPNRGQAPYRRQDKPISGKLEDVAAEMRDLWVKIRGQEGAEMRERVLHLRDRMREDWSHGGAKKAIQSFSQFLQPTSKVTISFEHAANHAAKHLH
;
A
#
# COMPACT_ATOMS: atom_id res chain seq x y z
N MET A 1 -47.16 -11.87 -3.37
CA MET A 1 -46.00 -10.98 -3.56
C MET A 1 -44.83 -11.62 -2.84
N VAL A 2 -43.87 -12.19 -3.56
CA VAL A 2 -42.57 -12.55 -2.99
C VAL A 2 -41.96 -11.21 -2.56
N ARG A 3 -41.80 -10.98 -1.25
CA ARG A 3 -41.03 -9.81 -0.79
C ARG A 3 -39.62 -10.00 -1.35
N ALA A 4 -39.20 -9.13 -2.26
CA ALA A 4 -37.80 -9.09 -2.68
C ALA A 4 -36.96 -8.95 -1.41
N ASN A 5 -35.91 -9.76 -1.28
CA ASN A 5 -34.98 -9.60 -0.16
C ASN A 5 -34.39 -8.19 -0.24
N PRO A 6 -34.23 -7.50 0.90
CA PRO A 6 -33.59 -6.19 0.90
C PRO A 6 -32.18 -6.30 0.32
N PRO A 7 -31.70 -5.28 -0.42
CA PRO A 7 -30.38 -5.30 -1.01
C PRO A 7 -29.29 -5.42 0.07
N ALA A 8 -28.20 -6.09 -0.27
CA ALA A 8 -27.05 -6.22 0.62
C ALA A 8 -26.40 -4.85 0.82
N HIS A 9 -25.81 -4.60 1.98
CA HIS A 9 -25.13 -3.33 2.24
C HIS A 9 -23.77 -3.59 2.88
N PHE A 10 -22.69 -3.26 2.18
CA PHE A 10 -21.34 -3.35 2.72
C PHE A 10 -20.85 -1.98 3.16
N VAL A 11 -20.18 -1.92 4.31
CA VAL A 11 -19.55 -0.70 4.81
C VAL A 11 -18.03 -0.83 4.79
N PHE A 12 -17.36 0.20 4.29
CA PHE A 12 -15.90 0.25 4.14
C PHE A 12 -15.35 1.40 4.97
N GLY A 13 -14.56 1.12 6.00
CA GLY A 13 -13.88 2.15 6.78
C GLY A 13 -12.45 2.35 6.27
N THR A 14 -12.07 3.58 5.94
CA THR A 14 -10.71 3.90 5.47
C THR A 14 -10.03 4.97 6.31
N SER A 15 -8.71 4.85 6.49
CA SER A 15 -7.87 5.94 6.98
C SER A 15 -7.70 7.03 5.90
N PRO A 16 -7.41 8.29 6.28
CA PRO A 16 -7.24 9.43 5.37
C PRO A 16 -5.90 9.44 4.61
N LEU A 17 -5.29 8.28 4.42
CA LEU A 17 -4.07 8.10 3.65
C LEU A 17 -4.42 7.62 2.25
N LEU A 18 -3.91 8.25 1.18
CA LEU A 18 -4.22 7.83 -0.21
C LEU A 18 -3.87 6.36 -0.47
N GLY A 19 -2.75 5.91 0.11
CA GLY A 19 -2.32 4.51 0.02
C GLY A 19 -3.33 3.53 0.60
N HIS A 20 -4.26 3.99 1.44
CA HIS A 20 -5.32 3.20 2.04
C HIS A 20 -6.68 3.45 1.38
N THR A 21 -7.07 4.72 1.25
CA THR A 21 -8.37 5.11 0.69
C THR A 21 -8.57 4.61 -0.74
N ARG A 22 -7.56 4.74 -1.61
CA ARG A 22 -7.69 4.37 -3.02
C ARG A 22 -7.92 2.87 -3.26
N PRO A 23 -7.12 1.94 -2.69
CA PRO A 23 -7.38 0.51 -2.87
C PRO A 23 -8.69 0.05 -2.21
N ILE A 24 -9.10 0.64 -1.08
CA ILE A 24 -10.39 0.30 -0.43
C ILE A 24 -11.56 0.82 -1.26
N PHE A 25 -11.46 2.04 -1.79
CA PHE A 25 -12.44 2.57 -2.74
C PHE A 25 -12.53 1.70 -4.00
N SER A 26 -11.39 1.31 -4.57
CA SER A 26 -11.36 0.45 -5.76
C SER A 26 -11.96 -0.93 -5.47
N LEU A 27 -11.74 -1.49 -4.27
CA LEU A 27 -12.40 -2.71 -3.83
C LEU A 27 -13.92 -2.57 -3.81
N ALA A 28 -14.44 -1.49 -3.21
CA ALA A 28 -15.88 -1.24 -3.15
C ALA A 28 -16.48 -1.10 -4.55
N VAL A 29 -15.81 -0.37 -5.45
CA VAL A 29 -16.22 -0.23 -6.86
C VAL A 29 -16.22 -1.58 -7.57
N ASN A 30 -15.15 -2.37 -7.45
CA ASN A 30 -15.05 -3.70 -8.07
C ASN A 30 -16.14 -4.65 -7.56
N LEU A 31 -16.50 -4.59 -6.27
CA LEU A 31 -17.59 -5.38 -5.70
C LEU A 31 -18.96 -4.91 -6.19
N LEU A 32 -19.17 -3.60 -6.40
CA LEU A 32 -20.40 -3.07 -7.00
C LEU A 32 -20.56 -3.47 -8.47
N GLU A 33 -19.45 -3.60 -9.21
CA GLU A 33 -19.44 -4.14 -10.58
C GLU A 33 -19.78 -5.65 -10.58
N GLU A 34 -19.21 -6.43 -9.66
CA GLU A 34 -19.44 -7.88 -9.58
C GLU A 34 -20.82 -8.25 -9.00
N HIS A 35 -21.39 -7.40 -8.14
CA HIS A 35 -22.63 -7.67 -7.39
C HIS A 35 -23.66 -6.54 -7.60
N PRO A 36 -24.59 -6.68 -8.56
CA PRO A 36 -25.59 -5.65 -8.89
C PRO A 36 -26.53 -5.28 -7.73
N ASP A 37 -26.83 -6.24 -6.84
CA ASP A 37 -27.73 -6.03 -5.69
C ASP A 37 -27.01 -5.47 -4.45
N LEU A 38 -25.72 -5.14 -4.56
CA LEU A 38 -24.93 -4.58 -3.47
C LEU A 38 -25.09 -3.06 -3.39
N HIS A 39 -25.32 -2.54 -2.20
CA HIS A 39 -25.07 -1.16 -1.83
C HIS A 39 -23.76 -1.08 -1.05
N ALA A 40 -23.01 -0.01 -1.25
CA ALA A 40 -21.74 0.21 -0.55
C ALA A 40 -21.71 1.59 0.10
N THR A 41 -21.27 1.65 1.36
CA THR A 41 -20.96 2.91 2.04
C THR A 41 -19.48 2.96 2.37
N ILE A 42 -18.77 3.98 1.87
CA ILE A 42 -17.38 4.26 2.21
C ILE A 42 -17.35 5.35 3.27
N ILE A 43 -16.73 5.07 4.41
CA ILE A 43 -16.53 6.00 5.52
C ILE A 43 -15.09 6.50 5.47
N GLY A 44 -14.93 7.81 5.29
CA GLY A 44 -13.64 8.50 5.36
C GLY A 44 -13.71 9.73 6.26
N THR A 45 -12.66 10.55 6.23
CA THR A 45 -12.62 11.83 6.94
C THR A 45 -13.18 12.97 6.07
N GLY A 46 -13.94 13.89 6.67
CA GLY A 46 -14.32 15.16 6.07
C GLY A 46 -13.39 16.31 6.45
N THR A 47 -12.40 16.05 7.31
CA THR A 47 -11.36 17.02 7.61
C THR A 47 -10.32 17.11 6.50
N THR A 48 -9.63 18.24 6.40
CA THR A 48 -8.53 18.46 5.47
C THR A 48 -7.21 18.60 6.22
N SER A 49 -6.08 18.44 5.53
CA SER A 49 -4.75 18.72 6.09
C SER A 49 -3.86 19.37 5.03
N PRO A 50 -2.89 20.23 5.42
CA PRO A 50 -1.88 20.75 4.50
C PRO A 50 -1.04 19.65 3.82
N VAL A 51 -0.95 18.49 4.47
CA VAL A 51 -0.25 17.30 3.96
C VAL A 51 -1.14 16.51 2.98
N PHE A 52 -2.45 16.82 2.90
CA PHE A 52 -3.40 16.04 2.11
C PHE A 52 -4.77 16.71 1.81
N SER A 53 -5.08 16.98 0.53
CA SER A 53 -6.44 17.14 -0.09
C SER A 53 -6.32 17.40 -1.62
N PRO A 54 -7.21 16.93 -2.54
CA PRO A 54 -7.97 15.68 -2.60
C PRO A 54 -7.58 14.85 -3.85
N PRO A 55 -6.68 13.85 -3.74
CA PRO A 55 -6.62 12.78 -4.73
C PRO A 55 -7.90 11.94 -4.73
N PHE A 56 -8.69 11.94 -3.64
CA PHE A 56 -9.90 11.11 -3.56
C PHE A 56 -11.01 11.54 -4.51
N GLU A 57 -11.29 12.84 -4.65
CA GLU A 57 -12.23 13.35 -5.66
C GLU A 57 -11.79 12.99 -7.07
N ARG A 58 -10.48 13.07 -7.34
CA ARG A 58 -9.88 12.61 -8.59
C ARG A 58 -10.08 11.10 -8.79
N GLU A 59 -9.92 10.27 -7.75
CA GLU A 59 -10.19 8.84 -7.83
C GLU A 59 -11.66 8.53 -8.12
N ILE A 60 -12.60 9.29 -7.53
CA ILE A 60 -14.04 9.17 -7.81
C ILE A 60 -14.34 9.57 -9.26
N ALA A 61 -13.77 10.68 -9.74
CA ALA A 61 -13.97 11.15 -11.11
C ALA A 61 -13.45 10.11 -12.13
N LEU A 62 -12.24 9.59 -11.92
CA LEU A 62 -11.61 8.55 -12.74
C LEU A 62 -12.22 7.16 -12.56
N ALA A 63 -13.19 6.98 -11.66
CA ALA A 63 -13.92 5.73 -11.52
C ALA A 63 -14.99 5.55 -12.61
N ASN A 64 -15.37 6.64 -13.30
CA ASN A 64 -16.34 6.60 -14.39
C ASN A 64 -17.62 5.81 -14.06
N LEU A 65 -18.12 5.96 -12.84
CA LEU A 65 -19.27 5.18 -12.36
C LEU A 65 -20.50 5.49 -13.22
N ASN A 66 -21.19 4.44 -13.67
CA ASN A 66 -22.48 4.58 -14.35
C ASN A 66 -23.57 5.03 -13.36
N ALA A 67 -24.74 5.42 -13.88
CA ALA A 67 -25.83 5.95 -13.06
C ALA A 67 -26.34 4.96 -11.98
N ASP A 68 -26.38 3.66 -12.31
CA ASP A 68 -26.79 2.62 -11.38
C ASP A 68 -25.81 2.49 -10.21
N MET A 69 -24.51 2.36 -10.49
CA MET A 69 -23.48 2.27 -9.45
C MET A 69 -23.42 3.52 -8.59
N ARG A 70 -23.60 4.73 -9.18
CA ARG A 70 -23.68 5.98 -8.42
C ARG A 70 -24.86 6.01 -7.44
N SER A 71 -25.97 5.36 -7.78
CA SER A 71 -27.15 5.28 -6.91
C SER A 71 -26.95 4.32 -5.72
N ARG A 72 -26.00 3.38 -5.83
CA ARG A 72 -25.71 2.34 -4.84
C ARG A 72 -24.43 2.57 -4.04
N LEU A 73 -23.59 3.53 -4.44
CA LEU A 73 -22.38 3.92 -3.74
C LEU A 73 -22.59 5.21 -2.96
N HIS A 74 -22.41 5.13 -1.65
CA HIS A 74 -22.45 6.28 -0.76
C HIS A 74 -21.06 6.55 -0.19
N VAL A 75 -20.64 7.81 -0.19
CA VAL A 75 -19.39 8.26 0.44
C VAL A 75 -19.77 9.16 1.61
N VAL A 76 -19.39 8.77 2.81
CA VAL A 76 -19.67 9.49 4.04
C VAL A 76 -18.36 9.98 4.63
N LEU A 77 -18.21 11.30 4.68
CA LEU A 77 -17.05 11.95 5.25
C LEU A 77 -17.40 12.43 6.66
N LEU A 78 -16.67 11.96 7.66
CA LEU A 78 -16.93 12.26 9.07
C LEU A 78 -15.97 13.32 9.59
N GLY A 79 -16.50 14.26 10.38
CA GLY A 79 -15.77 15.43 10.88
C GLY A 79 -15.66 16.55 9.85
N GLU A 80 -15.36 17.75 10.31
CA GLU A 80 -15.23 18.95 9.48
C GLU A 80 -14.06 19.81 9.98
N GLY A 81 -13.52 20.64 9.09
CA GLY A 81 -12.45 21.60 9.40
C GLY A 81 -11.03 21.11 9.09
N GLU A 82 -10.06 21.95 9.42
CA GLU A 82 -8.64 21.70 9.13
C GLU A 82 -7.95 20.99 10.31
N CYS A 83 -7.19 19.95 10.00
CA CYS A 83 -6.33 19.22 10.93
C CYS A 83 -4.85 19.52 10.60
N PRO A 84 -3.97 19.66 11.62
CA PRO A 84 -2.56 19.96 11.39
C PRO A 84 -1.82 18.83 10.67
N ASP A 85 -2.25 17.57 10.87
CA ASP A 85 -1.60 16.37 10.33
C ASP A 85 -2.58 15.20 10.15
N ASN A 86 -2.10 14.10 9.57
CA ASN A 86 -2.88 12.89 9.32
C ASN A 86 -3.35 12.17 10.59
N LEU A 87 -2.58 12.23 11.68
CA LEU A 87 -2.94 11.60 12.95
C LEU A 87 -4.16 12.31 13.57
N SER A 88 -4.17 13.63 13.51
CA SER A 88 -5.28 14.48 13.95
C SER A 88 -6.55 14.24 13.11
N GLN A 89 -6.41 13.98 11.80
CA GLN A 89 -7.53 13.56 10.96
C GLN A 89 -8.10 12.20 11.40
N ILE A 90 -7.25 11.21 11.67
CA ILE A 90 -7.67 9.89 12.20
C ILE A 90 -8.40 10.05 13.54
N GLN A 91 -7.91 10.91 14.43
CA GLN A 91 -8.56 11.17 15.71
C GLN A 91 -9.93 11.85 15.57
N SER A 92 -10.05 12.80 14.62
CA SER A 92 -11.34 13.41 14.28
C SER A 92 -12.34 12.35 13.78
N LEU A 93 -11.90 11.45 12.89
CA LEU A 93 -12.71 10.33 12.42
C LEU A 93 -13.21 9.46 13.58
N PHE A 94 -12.34 9.07 14.51
CA PHE A 94 -12.72 8.26 15.67
C PHE A 94 -13.73 8.93 16.60
N THR A 95 -13.72 10.26 16.69
CA THR A 95 -14.65 11.02 17.54
C THR A 95 -16.08 10.93 17.01
N HIS A 96 -16.25 10.97 15.68
CA HIS A 96 -17.57 10.99 15.03
C HIS A 96 -18.10 9.60 14.69
N LEU A 97 -17.21 8.63 14.52
CA LEU A 97 -17.53 7.30 14.03
C LEU A 97 -18.57 6.52 14.87
N PRO A 98 -18.49 6.44 16.22
CA PRO A 98 -19.44 5.64 17.00
C PRO A 98 -20.90 6.11 16.80
N GLY A 99 -21.12 7.43 16.75
CA GLY A 99 -22.44 8.01 16.56
C GLY A 99 -23.00 7.71 15.16
N PHE A 100 -22.15 7.77 14.14
CA PHE A 100 -22.52 7.40 12.78
C PHE A 100 -22.87 5.91 12.66
N LEU A 101 -21.99 5.02 13.14
CA LEU A 101 -22.22 3.56 13.09
C LEU A 101 -23.49 3.16 13.83
N ASN A 102 -23.79 3.78 14.97
CA ASN A 102 -25.02 3.52 15.70
C ASN A 102 -26.27 3.88 14.88
N LYS A 103 -26.27 5.02 14.18
CA LYS A 103 -27.37 5.37 13.26
C LYS A 103 -27.48 4.37 12.12
N LEU A 104 -26.35 3.95 11.55
CA LEU A 104 -26.29 3.02 10.42
C LEU A 104 -26.83 1.63 10.78
N VAL A 105 -26.34 1.03 11.87
CA VAL A 105 -26.74 -0.31 12.33
C VAL A 105 -28.21 -0.35 12.75
N GLU A 106 -28.72 0.74 13.34
CA GLU A 106 -30.14 0.86 13.69
C GLU A 106 -31.04 1.10 12.46
N GLY A 107 -30.47 1.31 11.25
CA GLY A 107 -31.21 1.63 10.02
C GLY A 107 -31.87 2.99 10.07
N LYS A 108 -31.20 3.97 10.69
CA LYS A 108 -31.67 5.35 10.89
C LYS A 108 -30.83 6.37 10.12
N TYR A 109 -29.83 5.92 9.39
CA TYR A 109 -28.98 6.79 8.58
C TYR A 109 -29.51 6.87 7.15
N ALA A 110 -29.84 8.06 6.69
CA ALA A 110 -30.13 8.37 5.30
C ALA A 110 -28.98 9.25 4.74
N PRO A 111 -28.46 8.98 3.54
CA PRO A 111 -27.42 9.80 2.92
C PRO A 111 -27.94 11.20 2.57
N ASP A 112 -29.18 11.26 2.07
CA ASP A 112 -29.90 12.49 1.75
C ASP A 112 -30.86 12.85 2.90
N PRO A 113 -31.00 14.13 3.27
CA PRO A 113 -31.93 14.57 4.31
C PRO A 113 -33.38 14.12 4.10
N ASP A 114 -33.79 14.03 2.83
CA ASP A 114 -35.14 13.60 2.41
C ASP A 114 -35.15 12.16 1.86
N GLY A 115 -34.03 11.44 1.96
CA GLY A 115 -33.87 10.09 1.43
C GLY A 115 -34.35 8.99 2.39
N GLU A 116 -34.58 7.80 1.84
CA GLU A 116 -34.86 6.62 2.66
C GLU A 116 -33.60 6.17 3.41
N PRO A 117 -33.73 5.73 4.68
CA PRO A 117 -32.60 5.18 5.41
C PRO A 117 -31.99 3.96 4.72
N LEU A 118 -30.67 3.87 4.74
CA LEU A 118 -29.96 2.69 4.27
C LEU A 118 -30.34 1.47 5.11
N GLN A 119 -30.36 0.30 4.47
CA GLN A 119 -30.44 -0.97 5.18
C GLN A 119 -29.23 -1.09 6.12
N PRO A 120 -29.36 -1.76 7.28
CA PRO A 120 -28.19 -2.08 8.09
C PRO A 120 -27.15 -2.86 7.28
N PRO A 121 -25.85 -2.65 7.55
CA PRO A 121 -24.80 -3.32 6.82
C PRO A 121 -24.82 -4.83 7.09
N THR A 122 -24.58 -5.64 6.06
CA THR A 122 -24.39 -7.10 6.11
C THR A 122 -22.92 -7.50 6.20
N LEU A 123 -21.98 -6.59 5.91
CA LEU A 123 -20.53 -6.77 6.02
C LEU A 123 -19.84 -5.45 6.35
N ALA A 124 -18.81 -5.50 7.19
CA ALA A 124 -17.88 -4.40 7.41
C ALA A 124 -16.47 -4.77 6.94
N VAL A 125 -15.84 -3.93 6.14
CA VAL A 125 -14.45 -4.05 5.68
C VAL A 125 -13.66 -2.85 6.19
N ILE A 126 -12.74 -3.10 7.11
CA ILE A 126 -12.11 -2.04 7.91
C ILE A 126 -10.62 -1.98 7.65
N ASP A 127 -10.11 -0.79 7.34
CA ASP A 127 -8.68 -0.53 7.29
C ASP A 127 -8.05 -0.83 8.66
N GLY A 128 -7.02 -1.69 8.69
CA GLY A 128 -6.36 -2.06 9.95
C GLY A 128 -5.76 -0.86 10.68
N VAL A 129 -5.41 0.23 9.98
CA VAL A 129 -4.91 1.47 10.63
C VAL A 129 -5.96 2.12 11.53
N ILE A 130 -7.25 1.92 11.26
CA ILE A 130 -8.34 2.41 12.09
C ILE A 130 -8.87 1.33 13.04
N ASN A 131 -7.98 0.50 13.62
CA ASN A 131 -8.36 -0.62 14.49
C ASN A 131 -9.35 -0.35 15.65
N PRO A 132 -9.45 0.85 16.28
CA PRO A 132 -10.49 1.10 17.28
C PRO A 132 -11.90 1.01 16.68
N PHE A 133 -12.03 1.17 15.37
CA PHE A 133 -13.27 0.93 14.62
C PHE A 133 -13.82 -0.47 14.88
N ILE A 134 -12.97 -1.50 15.03
CA ILE A 134 -13.41 -2.88 15.21
C ILE A 134 -14.07 -3.05 16.57
N ASP A 135 -13.43 -2.55 17.63
CA ASP A 135 -13.98 -2.62 18.98
C ASP A 135 -15.25 -1.75 19.09
N VAL A 136 -15.23 -0.53 18.53
CA VAL A 136 -16.42 0.35 18.45
C VAL A 136 -17.55 -0.33 17.67
N SER A 137 -17.26 -0.96 16.53
CA SER A 137 -18.27 -1.65 15.71
C SER A 137 -18.89 -2.79 16.49
N LYS A 138 -18.07 -3.66 17.09
CA LYS A 138 -18.54 -4.77 17.91
C LYS A 138 -19.40 -4.30 19.07
N ASP A 139 -19.00 -3.24 19.76
CA ASP A 139 -19.75 -2.62 20.84
C ASP A 139 -21.10 -2.06 20.38
N VAL A 140 -21.12 -1.32 19.27
CA VAL A 140 -22.35 -0.75 18.70
C VAL A 140 -23.29 -1.87 18.25
N ILE A 141 -22.78 -2.91 17.59
CA ILE A 141 -23.56 -4.09 17.19
C ILE A 141 -24.14 -4.78 18.43
N ALA A 142 -23.32 -5.02 19.46
CA ALA A 142 -23.74 -5.71 20.68
C ALA A 142 -24.83 -4.96 21.46
N ARG A 143 -24.85 -3.62 21.37
CA ARG A 143 -25.85 -2.76 22.00
C ARG A 143 -27.08 -2.52 21.12
N SER A 144 -27.08 -2.99 19.87
CA SER A 144 -28.19 -2.77 18.95
C SER A 144 -29.45 -3.44 19.44
N SER A 145 -30.58 -2.76 19.26
CA SER A 145 -31.91 -3.29 19.58
C SER A 145 -32.39 -4.35 18.58
N ARG A 146 -31.65 -4.58 17.47
CA ARG A 146 -32.01 -5.52 16.42
C ARG A 146 -31.60 -6.95 16.79
N PRO A 147 -32.55 -7.90 16.94
CA PRO A 147 -32.29 -9.18 17.60
C PRO A 147 -31.44 -10.21 16.83
N TYR A 148 -30.99 -9.95 15.59
CA TYR A 148 -30.44 -11.01 14.72
C TYR A 148 -29.28 -10.65 13.78
N HIS A 149 -28.55 -9.55 13.97
CA HIS A 149 -27.48 -9.19 13.03
C HIS A 149 -26.07 -9.37 13.61
N ARG A 150 -25.47 -10.56 13.48
CA ARG A 150 -24.00 -10.66 13.56
C ARG A 150 -23.45 -10.00 12.30
N LEU A 151 -22.86 -8.81 12.43
CA LEU A 151 -22.15 -8.14 11.34
C LEU A 151 -20.71 -8.69 11.26
N PRO A 152 -20.35 -9.45 10.21
CA PRO A 152 -18.97 -9.90 10.02
C PRO A 152 -18.06 -8.70 9.77
N VAL A 153 -16.86 -8.74 10.36
CA VAL A 153 -15.84 -7.70 10.22
C VAL A 153 -14.60 -8.29 9.57
N LEU A 154 -14.30 -7.86 8.35
CA LEU A 154 -13.07 -8.18 7.65
C LEU A 154 -12.08 -7.02 7.81
N ILE A 155 -10.81 -7.33 8.00
CA ILE A 155 -9.74 -6.33 8.04
C ILE A 155 -9.02 -6.30 6.70
N VAL A 156 -8.68 -5.11 6.24
CA VAL A 156 -7.75 -4.91 5.12
C VAL A 156 -6.63 -4.00 5.57
N VAL A 157 -5.37 -4.41 5.37
CA VAL A 157 -4.24 -3.49 5.41
C VAL A 157 -3.68 -3.41 3.99
N PRO A 158 -3.74 -2.24 3.33
CA PRO A 158 -3.27 -2.05 1.95
C PRO A 158 -1.75 -2.17 1.74
N THR A 159 -1.20 -3.35 2.03
CA THR A 159 0.20 -3.72 1.88
C THR A 159 0.35 -5.15 1.33
N ASP A 160 1.57 -5.60 1.09
CA ASP A 160 1.86 -6.94 0.59
C ASP A 160 1.57 -8.04 1.63
N THR A 161 1.46 -9.28 1.16
CA THR A 161 1.11 -10.40 2.05
C THR A 161 2.25 -10.76 3.02
N LEU A 162 3.52 -10.60 2.65
CA LEU A 162 4.66 -10.95 3.51
C LEU A 162 4.81 -9.97 4.67
N THR A 163 4.61 -8.68 4.44
CA THR A 163 4.58 -7.69 5.52
C THR A 163 3.48 -8.01 6.53
N GLN A 164 2.28 -8.34 6.05
CA GLN A 164 1.18 -8.76 6.93
C GLN A 164 1.54 -10.02 7.74
N TYR A 165 2.14 -11.01 7.07
CA TYR A 165 2.52 -12.26 7.72
C TYR A 165 3.60 -12.09 8.78
N LEU A 166 4.63 -11.27 8.52
CA LEU A 166 5.71 -11.03 9.47
C LEU A 166 5.22 -10.19 10.66
N TYR A 167 4.59 -9.05 10.39
CA TYR A 167 4.32 -8.08 11.44
C TYR A 167 3.11 -8.46 12.29
N TRP A 168 1.96 -8.78 11.68
CA TRP A 168 0.71 -8.83 12.44
C TRP A 168 0.21 -10.24 12.74
N CYS A 169 0.93 -11.25 12.26
CA CYS A 169 0.49 -12.64 12.26
C CYS A 169 1.52 -13.55 12.97
N PRO A 170 1.10 -14.39 13.94
CA PRO A 170 1.97 -15.41 14.51
C PRO A 170 2.54 -16.43 13.49
N ASN A 171 3.86 -16.60 13.46
CA ASN A 171 4.54 -17.41 12.43
C ASN A 171 5.49 -18.44 13.04
N GLU A 172 6.23 -19.20 12.21
CA GLU A 172 7.06 -20.32 12.67
C GLU A 172 8.17 -19.85 13.62
N GLN A 173 8.71 -18.67 13.35
CA GLN A 173 9.80 -18.08 14.12
C GLN A 173 9.27 -17.27 15.31
N PHE A 174 8.11 -16.63 15.16
CA PHE A 174 7.45 -15.80 16.16
C PHE A 174 6.06 -16.38 16.47
N PRO A 175 5.95 -17.44 17.29
CA PRO A 175 4.71 -18.20 17.49
C PRO A 175 3.60 -17.42 18.19
N ASP A 176 3.95 -16.36 18.93
CA ASP A 176 3.00 -15.41 19.52
C ASP A 176 2.87 -14.12 18.69
N GLY A 177 3.65 -13.96 17.62
CA GLY A 177 3.74 -12.76 16.78
C GLY A 177 5.01 -11.94 17.00
N TYR A 178 5.44 -11.21 15.97
CA TYR A 178 6.66 -10.39 15.99
C TYR A 178 6.58 -9.25 17.01
N TRP A 179 5.51 -8.46 16.99
CA TRP A 179 5.33 -7.36 17.94
C TRP A 179 5.09 -7.82 19.39
N PRO A 180 4.23 -8.83 19.66
CA PRO A 180 4.11 -9.39 21.00
C PRO A 180 5.45 -9.79 21.64
N MET A 181 6.34 -10.44 20.88
CA MET A 181 7.69 -10.75 21.34
C MET A 181 8.46 -9.50 21.79
N LEU A 182 8.42 -8.41 21.02
CA LEU A 182 9.12 -7.16 21.36
C LEU A 182 8.50 -6.51 22.60
N TYR A 183 7.17 -6.48 22.69
CA TYR A 183 6.45 -5.95 23.84
C TYR A 183 6.75 -6.75 25.11
N ASP A 184 6.74 -8.08 25.07
CA ASP A 184 7.06 -8.92 26.23
C ASP A 184 8.48 -8.69 26.75
N ARG A 185 9.45 -8.48 25.85
CA ARG A 185 10.82 -8.10 26.23
C ARG A 185 10.85 -6.72 26.88
N ALA A 186 10.15 -5.74 26.30
CA ALA A 186 10.07 -4.38 26.85
C ALA A 186 9.37 -4.35 28.22
N LYS A 187 8.29 -5.11 28.41
CA LYS A 187 7.58 -5.24 29.69
C LYS A 187 8.50 -5.80 30.77
N LYS A 188 9.28 -6.84 30.46
CA LYS A 188 10.30 -7.40 31.38
C LYS A 188 11.39 -6.40 31.73
N ALA A 189 11.84 -5.59 30.77
CA ALA A 189 12.89 -4.61 30.97
C ALA A 189 12.44 -3.38 31.78
N THR A 190 11.19 -2.95 31.62
CA THR A 190 10.66 -1.70 32.21
C THR A 190 9.77 -1.92 33.43
N GLY A 191 9.21 -3.12 33.61
CA GLY A 191 8.18 -3.41 34.63
C GLY A 191 6.81 -2.79 34.31
N LYS A 192 6.61 -2.27 33.10
CA LYS A 192 5.36 -1.65 32.63
C LYS A 192 4.54 -2.65 31.83
N ASP A 193 3.22 -2.50 31.82
CA ASP A 193 2.30 -3.38 31.07
C ASP A 193 1.32 -2.61 30.15
N ASP A 194 1.11 -1.32 30.40
CA ASP A 194 0.29 -0.45 29.57
C ASP A 194 1.00 -0.12 28.24
N VAL A 195 0.39 -0.49 27.12
CA VAL A 195 0.94 -0.25 25.76
C VAL A 195 1.06 1.23 25.42
N GLU A 196 0.32 2.10 26.11
CA GLU A 196 0.39 3.56 25.96
C GLU A 196 1.51 4.19 26.82
N ASP A 197 2.09 3.45 27.77
CA ASP A 197 3.17 3.96 28.63
C ASP A 197 4.40 4.33 27.79
N ILE A 198 4.85 5.57 27.95
CA ILE A 198 5.92 6.15 27.12
C ILE A 198 7.26 5.43 27.29
N ASP A 199 7.56 4.91 28.48
CA ASP A 199 8.82 4.20 28.75
C ASP A 199 8.80 2.82 28.11
N LEU A 200 7.64 2.13 28.17
CA LEU A 200 7.45 0.88 27.45
C LEU A 200 7.62 1.08 25.94
N ARG A 201 6.96 2.11 25.37
CA ARG A 201 7.04 2.42 23.93
C ARG A 201 8.47 2.74 23.47
N ARG A 202 9.23 3.48 24.29
CA ARG A 202 10.65 3.75 24.02
C ARG A 202 11.48 2.48 24.01
N GLU A 203 11.27 1.58 24.96
CA GLU A 203 12.01 0.32 25.00
C GLU A 203 11.63 -0.60 23.83
N VAL A 204 10.35 -0.67 23.45
CA VAL A 204 9.92 -1.40 22.24
C VAL A 204 10.58 -0.83 20.99
N TYR A 205 10.58 0.49 20.82
CA TYR A 205 11.21 1.15 19.67
C TYR A 205 12.72 0.85 19.61
N LYS A 206 13.40 0.87 20.76
CA LYS A 206 14.81 0.50 20.87
C LYS A 206 15.05 -0.97 20.51
N LEU A 207 14.23 -1.89 21.00
CA LEU A 207 14.33 -3.33 20.68
C LEU A 207 14.04 -3.61 19.21
N TRP A 208 13.09 -2.89 18.62
CA TRP A 208 12.79 -3.00 17.20
C TRP A 208 13.98 -2.56 16.35
N ASN A 209 14.66 -1.48 16.74
CA ASN A 209 15.85 -0.95 16.06
C ASN A 209 17.16 -1.62 16.48
N ASP A 210 17.10 -2.79 17.14
CA ASP A 210 18.28 -3.57 17.47
C ASP A 210 19.02 -4.02 16.21
N ARG A 211 20.34 -4.11 16.27
CA ARG A 211 21.20 -4.39 15.11
C ARG A 211 21.78 -5.80 15.12
N SER A 212 21.21 -6.70 15.93
CA SER A 212 21.64 -8.09 15.99
C SER A 212 21.46 -8.77 14.63
N PRO A 213 22.37 -9.68 14.24
CA PRO A 213 22.27 -10.42 12.98
C PRO A 213 21.24 -11.56 13.06
N VAL A 214 20.02 -11.25 13.52
CA VAL A 214 18.90 -12.20 13.55
C VAL A 214 18.39 -12.37 12.13
N VAL A 215 18.45 -13.60 11.61
CA VAL A 215 17.91 -13.93 10.29
C VAL A 215 16.42 -14.19 10.42
N ILE A 216 15.62 -13.56 9.57
CA ILE A 216 14.20 -13.88 9.41
C ILE A 216 14.09 -15.10 8.47
N ASP A 217 13.45 -16.16 8.94
CA ASP A 217 13.25 -17.42 8.21
C ASP A 217 11.82 -17.92 8.45
N ILE A 218 10.88 -17.34 7.70
CA ILE A 218 9.45 -17.68 7.74
C ILE A 218 8.95 -18.02 6.33
N PHE A 219 7.86 -18.77 6.22
CA PHE A 219 7.33 -19.24 4.93
C PHE A 219 7.13 -18.09 3.91
N GLY A 220 7.68 -18.25 2.71
CA GLY A 220 7.58 -17.29 1.60
C GLY A 220 8.47 -16.05 1.73
N PHE A 221 9.11 -15.82 2.88
CA PHE A 221 9.90 -14.63 3.13
C PHE A 221 11.36 -14.83 2.67
N PRO A 222 11.98 -13.85 1.99
CA PRO A 222 13.37 -13.96 1.60
C PRO A 222 14.27 -13.93 2.83
N LYS A 223 15.21 -14.88 2.96
CA LYS A 223 16.21 -14.83 4.04
C LYS A 223 16.98 -13.51 3.99
N MET A 224 16.86 -12.75 5.07
CA MET A 224 17.52 -11.47 5.31
C MET A 224 17.68 -11.24 6.82
N PHE A 225 18.60 -10.37 7.21
CA PHE A 225 18.70 -9.96 8.60
C PHE A 225 17.53 -9.04 8.97
N HIS A 226 17.05 -9.11 10.21
CA HIS A 226 15.98 -8.23 10.69
C HIS A 226 16.36 -6.75 10.59
N TYR A 227 17.66 -6.41 10.57
CA TYR A 227 18.06 -5.02 10.59
C TYR A 227 17.88 -4.39 9.20
N GLU A 228 17.70 -5.22 8.18
CA GLU A 228 17.46 -4.79 6.81
C GLU A 228 16.04 -4.29 6.58
N ILE A 229 15.10 -4.61 7.49
CA ILE A 229 13.73 -4.08 7.47
C ILE A 229 13.54 -2.85 8.36
N LEU A 230 14.62 -2.34 8.97
CA LEU A 230 14.53 -1.20 9.88
C LEU A 230 14.30 0.11 9.13
N PRO A 231 13.67 1.10 9.79
CA PRO A 231 13.49 2.43 9.21
C PRO A 231 14.83 3.07 8.82
N GLN A 232 14.87 3.73 7.67
CA GLN A 232 15.99 4.55 7.21
C GLN A 232 16.00 5.89 7.97
N SER A 233 16.27 5.85 9.27
CA SER A 233 16.04 6.95 10.21
C SER A 233 16.84 8.23 9.93
N GLU A 234 18.01 8.15 9.29
CA GLU A 234 18.74 9.37 8.86
C GLU A 234 18.17 9.98 7.57
N SER A 235 17.13 9.40 6.96
CA SER A 235 16.50 9.89 5.73
C SER A 235 15.08 10.39 5.95
N ILE A 236 14.49 10.26 7.13
CA ILE A 236 13.09 10.61 7.41
C ILE A 236 13.06 11.61 8.57
N PRO A 237 12.17 12.64 8.60
CA PRO A 237 12.27 13.73 9.57
C PRO A 237 12.21 13.25 11.02
N HIS A 238 12.98 13.87 11.92
CA HIS A 238 12.89 13.56 13.35
C HIS A 238 11.54 13.95 13.99
N SER A 239 10.79 14.90 13.40
CA SER A 239 9.41 15.21 13.81
C SER A 239 8.39 14.16 13.30
N GLU A 240 8.69 13.51 12.17
CA GLU A 240 8.00 12.31 11.67
C GLU A 240 8.55 11.00 12.24
N ALA A 241 9.58 11.07 13.09
CA ALA A 241 9.88 10.02 14.05
C ALA A 241 8.66 9.75 14.95
N SER A 242 7.64 10.62 14.99
CA SER A 242 6.33 10.31 15.55
C SER A 242 5.62 9.15 14.87
N PHE A 243 5.64 9.00 13.52
CA PHE A 243 5.00 7.87 12.84
C PHE A 243 5.77 6.58 13.05
N ASN A 244 7.10 6.59 12.87
CA ASN A 244 7.93 5.40 13.15
C ASN A 244 7.93 5.02 14.64
N PHE A 245 7.79 5.99 15.55
CA PHE A 245 7.65 5.73 16.99
C PHE A 245 6.22 5.31 17.39
N ALA A 246 5.20 5.69 16.60
CA ALA A 246 3.83 5.21 16.75
C ALA A 246 3.61 3.85 16.06
N PHE A 247 4.45 3.49 15.09
CA PHE A 247 4.29 2.26 14.30
C PHE A 247 4.29 0.97 15.14
N PRO A 248 5.16 0.79 16.16
CA PRO A 248 5.06 -0.36 17.06
C PRO A 248 3.72 -0.49 17.77
N ASP A 249 3.19 0.65 18.25
CA ASP A 249 1.90 0.70 18.94
C ASP A 249 0.73 0.38 18.00
N MET A 250 0.70 1.01 16.82
CA MET A 250 -0.26 0.66 15.78
C MET A 250 -0.16 -0.82 15.41
N SER A 251 1.06 -1.37 15.36
CA SER A 251 1.26 -2.74 14.93
C SER A 251 0.85 -3.77 15.96
N ILE A 252 1.10 -3.54 17.25
CA ILE A 252 0.61 -4.45 18.30
C ILE A 252 -0.93 -4.42 18.35
N LYS A 253 -1.54 -3.26 18.15
CA LYS A 253 -3.00 -3.13 18.05
C LYS A 253 -3.56 -3.85 16.83
N ASN A 254 -2.90 -3.76 15.68
CA ASN A 254 -3.29 -4.49 14.46
C ASN A 254 -3.20 -6.00 14.64
N HIS A 255 -2.16 -6.48 15.33
CA HIS A 255 -2.04 -7.89 15.67
C HIS A 255 -3.26 -8.40 16.45
N TYR A 256 -3.67 -7.70 17.52
CA TYR A 256 -4.86 -8.09 18.30
C TYR A 256 -6.17 -7.89 17.53
N ALA A 257 -6.25 -6.85 16.70
CA ALA A 257 -7.41 -6.58 15.85
C ALA A 257 -7.65 -7.73 14.85
N ILE A 258 -6.60 -8.22 14.18
CA ILE A 258 -6.67 -9.34 13.24
C ILE A 258 -7.18 -10.61 13.92
N GLN A 259 -6.74 -10.90 15.15
CA GLN A 259 -7.24 -12.05 15.91
C GLN A 259 -8.73 -11.97 16.26
N LYS A 260 -9.27 -10.75 16.33
CA LYS A 260 -10.68 -10.48 16.59
C LYS A 260 -11.52 -10.49 15.30
N ALA A 261 -10.92 -10.43 14.12
CA ALA A 261 -11.63 -10.30 12.85
C ALA A 261 -12.27 -11.63 12.41
N ASP A 262 -13.25 -11.53 11.52
CA ASP A 262 -13.84 -12.70 10.85
C ASP A 262 -13.06 -13.13 9.61
N GLY A 263 -12.11 -12.31 9.15
CA GLY A 263 -11.17 -12.60 8.08
C GLY A 263 -10.28 -11.41 7.74
N VAL A 264 -9.22 -11.67 6.97
CA VAL A 264 -8.24 -10.67 6.53
C VAL A 264 -8.19 -10.65 5.01
N LEU A 265 -8.27 -9.45 4.45
CA LEU A 265 -8.14 -9.17 3.03
C LEU A 265 -6.70 -8.74 2.74
N LEU A 266 -6.09 -9.43 1.80
CA LEU A 266 -4.72 -9.22 1.36
C LEU A 266 -4.77 -8.65 -0.06
N PRO A 267 -4.64 -7.33 -0.27
CA PRO A 267 -4.72 -6.69 -1.58
C PRO A 267 -3.43 -6.87 -2.38
N TRP A 268 -3.03 -8.13 -2.52
CA TRP A 268 -1.81 -8.59 -3.17
C TRP A 268 -2.14 -9.86 -3.97
N SER A 269 -1.56 -9.99 -5.15
CA SER A 269 -1.89 -11.11 -6.03
C SER A 269 -1.27 -12.42 -5.51
N PRO A 270 -2.03 -13.53 -5.45
CA PRO A 270 -1.49 -14.88 -5.35
C PRO A 270 -0.35 -15.18 -6.33
N ALA A 271 -0.29 -14.52 -7.50
CA ALA A 271 0.80 -14.71 -8.45
C ALA A 271 2.17 -14.29 -7.89
N LEU A 272 2.19 -13.33 -6.95
CA LEU A 272 3.39 -12.80 -6.29
C LEU A 272 3.76 -13.59 -5.03
N CYS A 273 2.78 -14.08 -4.28
CA CYS A 273 2.99 -14.89 -3.07
C CYS A 273 2.10 -16.15 -3.10
N PRO A 274 2.39 -17.14 -3.96
CA PRO A 274 1.50 -18.29 -4.14
C PRO A 274 1.42 -19.14 -2.86
N GLY A 275 0.20 -19.45 -2.43
CA GLY A 275 -0.08 -20.31 -1.27
C GLY A 275 0.12 -19.63 0.10
N LEU A 276 0.57 -18.37 0.16
CA LEU A 276 0.82 -17.69 1.42
C LEU A 276 -0.47 -17.38 2.19
N GLY A 277 -1.52 -16.89 1.51
CA GLY A 277 -2.83 -16.66 2.17
C GLY A 277 -3.43 -17.96 2.73
N GLU A 278 -3.28 -19.07 2.02
CA GLU A 278 -3.75 -20.39 2.47
C GLU A 278 -2.92 -20.90 3.66
N HIS A 279 -1.60 -20.68 3.63
CA HIS A 279 -0.70 -20.97 4.75
C HIS A 279 -1.12 -20.21 5.99
N MET A 280 -1.34 -18.89 5.87
CA MET A 280 -1.85 -18.05 6.95
C MET A 280 -3.21 -18.55 7.44
N THR A 281 -4.15 -18.85 6.53
CA THR A 281 -5.48 -19.35 6.89
C THR A 281 -5.43 -20.63 7.73
N ARG A 282 -4.61 -21.60 7.32
CA ARG A 282 -4.43 -22.86 8.08
C ARG A 282 -3.85 -22.63 9.46
N LYS A 283 -2.97 -21.64 9.60
CA LYS A 283 -2.26 -21.34 10.84
C LYS A 283 -3.09 -20.53 11.83
N PHE A 284 -3.87 -19.57 11.34
CA PHE A 284 -4.67 -18.66 12.18
C PHE A 284 -6.10 -19.10 12.39
N HIS A 285 -6.57 -20.10 11.63
CA HIS A 285 -7.96 -20.56 11.64
C HIS A 285 -8.99 -19.46 11.33
N ILE A 286 -8.52 -18.32 10.78
CA ILE A 286 -9.35 -17.30 10.16
C ILE A 286 -8.92 -17.13 8.70
N PRO A 287 -9.85 -16.83 7.80
CA PRO A 287 -9.54 -16.62 6.39
C PRO A 287 -8.58 -15.49 6.12
N HIS A 288 -7.60 -15.75 5.24
CA HIS A 288 -6.69 -14.76 4.70
C HIS A 288 -6.79 -14.79 3.16
N LEU A 289 -7.52 -13.84 2.60
CA LEU A 289 -7.90 -13.82 1.20
C LEU A 289 -6.95 -12.94 0.42
N GLN A 290 -6.15 -13.55 -0.45
CA GLN A 290 -5.37 -12.83 -1.44
C GLN A 290 -6.26 -12.45 -2.62
N MET A 291 -6.63 -11.18 -2.70
CA MET A 291 -7.63 -10.66 -3.64
C MET A 291 -7.02 -9.84 -4.78
N GLY A 292 -5.69 -9.88 -4.93
CA GLY A 292 -5.00 -9.07 -5.92
C GLY A 292 -4.98 -7.59 -5.54
N PRO A 293 -4.13 -6.79 -6.22
CA PRO A 293 -4.22 -5.35 -6.10
C PRO A 293 -5.62 -4.88 -6.50
N GLN A 294 -6.17 -3.96 -5.73
CA GLN A 294 -7.50 -3.43 -6.00
C GLN A 294 -7.37 -2.24 -6.94
N PHE A 295 -7.51 -2.55 -8.22
CA PHE A 295 -7.53 -1.58 -9.31
C PHE A 295 -8.89 -1.60 -10.00
N ARG A 296 -9.32 -0.44 -10.48
CA ARG A 296 -10.56 -0.29 -11.26
C ARG A 296 -10.46 -1.00 -12.60
N SER A 297 -11.60 -1.39 -13.15
CA SER A 297 -11.70 -2.15 -14.42
C SER A 297 -10.95 -1.52 -15.60
N ASN A 298 -10.93 -0.19 -15.71
CA ASN A 298 -10.17 0.57 -16.72
C ASN A 298 -8.64 0.44 -16.57
N TRP A 299 -8.13 0.21 -15.37
CA TRP A 299 -6.69 0.14 -15.11
C TRP A 299 -6.07 -1.15 -15.65
N TRP A 300 -6.85 -2.24 -15.66
CA TRP A 300 -6.46 -3.53 -16.23
C TRP A 300 -6.34 -3.53 -17.75
N LYS A 301 -6.93 -2.54 -18.43
CA LYS A 301 -6.86 -2.37 -19.89
C LYS A 301 -5.54 -1.74 -20.29
N ASP A 302 -5.05 -2.10 -21.47
CA ASP A 302 -3.88 -1.46 -22.08
C ASP A 302 -4.20 -0.03 -22.53
N GLY A 303 -3.16 0.80 -22.60
CA GLY A 303 -3.28 2.22 -22.97
C GLY A 303 -3.67 3.12 -21.80
N ILE A 304 -3.40 4.42 -21.97
CA ILE A 304 -3.77 5.48 -21.03
C ILE A 304 -5.27 5.70 -21.14
N ASP A 305 -5.96 5.87 -20.01
CA ASP A 305 -7.37 6.21 -19.99
C ASP A 305 -7.57 7.64 -20.53
N ASP A 306 -8.39 7.79 -21.57
CA ASP A 306 -8.70 9.08 -22.20
C ASP A 306 -9.23 10.10 -21.19
N GLN A 307 -9.93 9.65 -20.13
CA GLN A 307 -10.43 10.52 -19.07
C GLN A 307 -9.31 11.26 -18.33
N VAL A 308 -8.10 10.70 -18.28
CA VAL A 308 -6.96 11.40 -17.68
C VAL A 308 -6.65 12.69 -18.46
N ARG A 309 -6.72 12.63 -19.80
CA ARG A 309 -6.49 13.79 -20.66
C ARG A 309 -7.69 14.75 -20.62
N GLU A 310 -8.91 14.22 -20.63
CA GLU A 310 -10.13 15.04 -20.70
C GLU A 310 -10.40 15.81 -19.40
N LEU A 311 -10.26 15.14 -18.25
CA LEU A 311 -10.66 15.71 -16.95
C LEU A 311 -9.56 16.54 -16.29
N PHE A 312 -8.29 16.33 -16.66
CA PHE A 312 -7.15 16.96 -15.98
C PHE A 312 -6.18 17.64 -16.97
N PRO A 313 -6.54 18.81 -17.53
CA PRO A 313 -5.68 19.59 -18.43
C PRO A 313 -4.29 19.91 -17.85
N GLN A 314 -4.18 20.01 -16.53
CA GLN A 314 -2.91 20.22 -15.83
C GLN A 314 -1.90 19.08 -16.02
N ASP A 315 -2.33 17.91 -16.46
CA ASP A 315 -1.46 16.74 -16.69
C ASP A 315 -0.90 16.71 -18.13
N HIS A 316 -1.37 17.59 -19.03
CA HIS A 316 -1.01 17.56 -20.45
C HIS A 316 0.48 17.81 -20.68
N ASP A 317 1.11 18.65 -19.86
CA ASP A 317 2.53 18.97 -20.00
C ASP A 317 3.45 17.79 -19.60
N ILE A 318 2.98 16.93 -18.68
CA ILE A 318 3.63 15.68 -18.28
C ILE A 318 3.57 14.68 -19.43
N LEU A 319 2.38 14.48 -20.01
CA LEU A 319 2.22 13.54 -21.13
C LEU A 319 2.96 14.03 -22.37
N ALA A 320 2.91 15.33 -22.68
CA ALA A 320 3.66 15.90 -23.79
C ALA A 320 5.19 15.77 -23.61
N PHE A 321 5.70 15.80 -22.38
CA PHE A 321 7.11 15.49 -22.12
C PHE A 321 7.44 14.04 -22.46
N LEU A 322 6.60 13.10 -22.05
CA LEU A 322 6.79 11.68 -22.34
C LEU A 322 6.66 11.37 -23.84
N ASP A 323 5.72 12.01 -24.54
CA ASP A 323 5.57 11.93 -26.00
C ASP A 323 6.89 12.36 -26.68
N ARG A 324 7.43 13.54 -26.32
CA ARG A 324 8.73 14.00 -26.84
C ARG A 324 9.87 13.03 -26.53
N CYS A 325 9.93 12.50 -25.31
CA CYS A 325 10.97 11.54 -24.95
C CYS A 325 10.87 10.24 -25.76
N LYS A 326 9.64 9.77 -26.05
CA LYS A 326 9.42 8.63 -26.94
C LYS A 326 9.95 8.91 -28.35
N ASP A 327 9.64 10.09 -28.88
CA ASP A 327 10.04 10.47 -30.24
C ASP A 327 11.57 10.63 -30.37
N GLU A 328 12.22 11.20 -29.36
CA GLU A 328 13.65 11.52 -29.40
C GLU A 328 14.55 10.35 -28.94
N TYR A 329 14.14 9.62 -27.90
CA TYR A 329 14.96 8.58 -27.26
C TYR A 329 14.39 7.16 -27.42
N GLY A 330 13.23 7.01 -28.07
CA GLY A 330 12.57 5.73 -28.29
C GLY A 330 11.68 5.27 -27.14
N SER A 331 11.04 4.12 -27.35
CA SER A 331 10.21 3.47 -26.32
C SER A 331 11.07 2.94 -25.18
N LYS A 332 10.51 2.90 -23.97
CA LYS A 332 11.16 2.38 -22.75
C LYS A 332 12.48 3.09 -22.39
N SER A 333 12.60 4.36 -22.76
CA SER A 333 13.77 5.23 -22.57
C SER A 333 13.74 6.05 -21.27
N VAL A 334 12.56 6.35 -20.74
CA VAL A 334 12.39 7.24 -19.59
C VAL A 334 12.51 6.48 -18.27
N LEU A 335 13.30 7.02 -17.34
CA LEU A 335 13.24 6.67 -15.91
C LEU A 335 12.18 7.52 -15.21
N TYR A 336 11.12 6.88 -14.74
CA TYR A 336 10.18 7.52 -13.83
C TYR A 336 10.72 7.45 -12.39
N VAL A 337 10.68 8.54 -11.65
CA VAL A 337 11.16 8.63 -10.26
C VAL A 337 10.02 9.12 -9.36
N SER A 338 9.66 8.35 -8.33
CA SER A 338 8.70 8.76 -7.31
C SER A 338 8.91 8.04 -5.99
N PHE A 339 8.93 8.80 -4.89
CA PHE A 339 9.00 8.25 -3.53
C PHE A 339 7.63 8.14 -2.86
N GLY A 340 6.55 8.17 -3.67
CA GLY A 340 5.18 8.14 -3.16
C GLY A 340 4.75 9.49 -2.58
N THR A 341 3.77 9.44 -1.68
CA THR A 341 3.11 10.65 -1.17
C THR A 341 3.77 11.25 0.06
N LEU A 342 4.43 10.44 0.90
CA LEU A 342 4.90 10.85 2.23
C LEU A 342 6.42 10.76 2.41
N PHE A 343 7.13 10.03 1.56
CA PHE A 343 8.54 9.73 1.79
C PHE A 343 9.45 10.55 0.88
N ALA A 344 10.59 10.91 1.44
CA ALA A 344 11.72 11.54 0.76
C ALA A 344 12.94 11.37 1.69
N PRO A 345 14.19 11.44 1.19
CA PRO A 345 15.39 11.50 2.04
C PRO A 345 15.52 12.90 2.66
N SER A 346 14.57 13.30 3.50
CA SER A 346 14.41 14.67 4.02
C SER A 346 15.57 15.16 4.87
N GLU A 347 16.15 14.26 5.67
CA GLU A 347 17.29 14.55 6.57
C GLU A 347 18.65 14.33 5.86
N ARG A 348 18.61 13.76 4.64
CA ARG A 348 19.76 13.62 3.74
C ARG A 348 19.43 14.08 2.32
N PRO A 349 19.00 15.35 2.15
CA PRO A 349 18.53 15.87 0.87
C PRO A 349 19.62 15.88 -0.20
N GLU A 350 20.90 15.83 0.19
CA GLU A 350 22.02 15.69 -0.72
C GLU A 350 21.94 14.40 -1.58
N LEU A 351 21.24 13.37 -1.12
CA LEU A 351 21.01 12.15 -1.89
C LEU A 351 20.14 12.40 -3.14
N LEU A 352 19.21 13.36 -3.08
CA LEU A 352 18.43 13.78 -4.26
C LEU A 352 19.31 14.50 -5.28
N THR A 353 20.24 15.34 -4.80
CA THR A 353 21.23 15.99 -5.65
C THR A 353 22.11 14.95 -6.34
N THR A 354 22.64 13.97 -5.60
CA THR A 354 23.42 12.87 -6.18
C THR A 354 22.62 12.08 -7.23
N LEU A 355 21.35 11.76 -6.95
CA LEU A 355 20.48 11.10 -7.92
C LEU A 355 20.38 11.90 -9.22
N VAL A 356 20.03 13.18 -9.14
CA VAL A 356 19.85 14.03 -10.32
C VAL A 356 21.18 14.25 -11.04
N ASP A 357 22.28 14.46 -10.32
CA ASP A 357 23.61 14.65 -10.90
C ASP A 357 24.03 13.45 -11.74
N THR A 358 23.90 12.24 -11.21
CA THR A 358 24.27 11.03 -11.96
C THR A 358 23.36 10.78 -13.17
N LEU A 359 22.09 11.22 -13.13
CA LEU A 359 21.18 11.15 -14.28
C LEU A 359 21.54 12.16 -15.38
N LEU A 360 21.90 13.39 -14.98
CA LEU A 360 22.35 14.43 -15.91
C LEU A 360 23.73 14.11 -16.52
N GLU A 361 24.57 13.36 -15.81
CA GLU A 361 25.87 12.87 -16.27
C GLU A 361 25.78 11.65 -17.19
N SER A 362 24.64 10.97 -17.26
CA SER A 362 24.50 9.72 -18.01
C SER A 362 24.76 9.94 -19.51
N ASP A 363 25.64 9.12 -20.08
CA ASP A 363 25.92 9.04 -21.52
C ASP A 363 25.80 7.58 -22.00
N PRO A 364 24.92 7.25 -22.97
CA PRO A 364 23.93 8.13 -23.60
C PRO A 364 22.93 8.72 -22.58
N PRO A 365 22.21 9.80 -22.91
CA PRO A 365 21.25 10.42 -22.02
C PRO A 365 20.25 9.42 -21.43
N LEU A 366 19.90 9.58 -20.14
CA LEU A 366 18.78 8.89 -19.51
C LEU A 366 17.67 9.92 -19.27
N PRO A 367 16.67 10.03 -20.15
CA PRO A 367 15.56 10.91 -19.89
C PRO A 367 14.83 10.51 -18.60
N PHE A 368 14.40 11.47 -17.79
CA PHE A 368 13.73 11.16 -16.53
C PHE A 368 12.58 12.10 -16.21
N LEU A 369 11.52 11.53 -15.62
CA LEU A 369 10.41 12.26 -15.04
C LEU A 369 10.44 12.05 -13.53
N PHE A 370 10.73 13.10 -12.78
CA PHE A 370 10.75 13.07 -11.32
C PHE A 370 9.45 13.68 -10.77
N ALA A 371 8.59 12.83 -10.21
CA ALA A 371 7.47 13.25 -9.37
C ALA A 371 8.00 13.73 -8.02
N GLY A 372 8.01 15.03 -7.82
CA GLY A 372 8.55 15.70 -6.65
C GLY A 372 7.81 15.32 -5.36
N GLY A 373 6.49 15.18 -5.37
CA GLY A 373 5.71 14.76 -4.19
C GLY A 373 6.16 15.48 -2.91
N TYR A 374 6.39 14.73 -1.82
CA TYR A 374 7.00 15.27 -0.60
C TYR A 374 8.48 15.66 -0.79
N ALA A 375 9.21 14.96 -1.65
CA ALA A 375 10.62 15.27 -1.95
C ALA A 375 10.83 16.68 -2.52
N GLN A 376 9.80 17.32 -3.09
CA GLN A 376 9.90 18.66 -3.63
C GLN A 376 10.41 19.68 -2.61
N HIS A 377 10.08 19.50 -1.32
CA HIS A 377 10.44 20.43 -0.25
C HIS A 377 11.95 20.44 0.04
N PHE A 378 12.66 19.42 -0.45
CA PHE A 378 14.08 19.19 -0.19
C PHE A 378 14.95 19.40 -1.44
N ILE A 379 14.34 19.71 -2.58
CA ILE A 379 15.04 19.95 -3.85
C ILE A 379 15.38 21.45 -3.96
N PRO A 380 16.66 21.85 -4.03
CA PRO A 380 17.04 23.26 -4.14
C PRO A 380 16.75 23.82 -5.55
N ASP A 381 16.46 25.12 -5.64
CA ASP A 381 16.14 25.80 -6.91
C ASP A 381 17.23 25.66 -7.97
N SER A 382 18.49 25.67 -7.55
CA SER A 382 19.63 25.45 -8.44
C SER A 382 19.56 24.08 -9.13
N LEU A 383 19.08 23.05 -8.43
CA LEU A 383 18.90 21.71 -9.01
C LEU A 383 17.69 21.69 -9.96
N ARG A 384 16.58 22.35 -9.59
CA ARG A 384 15.41 22.49 -10.47
C ARG A 384 15.79 23.15 -11.80
N GLU A 385 16.57 24.21 -11.75
CA GLU A 385 17.03 24.93 -12.93
C GLU A 385 17.95 24.06 -13.82
N ARG A 386 18.84 23.27 -13.22
CA ARG A 386 19.71 22.33 -13.95
C ARG A 386 18.88 21.25 -14.67
N VAL A 387 17.87 20.68 -14.00
CA VAL A 387 16.93 19.74 -14.62
C VAL A 387 16.21 20.40 -15.79
N PHE A 388 15.65 21.60 -15.60
CA PHE A 388 14.96 22.33 -16.66
C PHE A 388 15.85 22.59 -17.88
N ARG A 389 17.09 23.05 -17.66
CA ARG A 389 18.05 23.34 -18.74
C ARG A 389 18.50 22.10 -19.51
N SER A 390 18.47 20.92 -18.87
CA SER A 390 18.88 19.65 -19.51
C SER A 390 17.97 19.25 -20.68
N LYS A 391 16.70 19.68 -20.67
CA LYS A 391 15.63 19.30 -21.61
C LYS A 391 15.24 17.80 -21.64
N HIS A 392 16.10 16.90 -21.18
CA HIS A 392 15.80 15.46 -21.05
C HIS A 392 15.33 15.07 -19.64
N GLY A 393 15.37 15.97 -18.66
CA GLY A 393 14.76 15.80 -17.34
C GLY A 393 13.53 16.69 -17.14
N LYS A 394 12.51 16.18 -16.44
CA LYS A 394 11.35 16.97 -15.96
C LYS A 394 11.10 16.70 -14.48
N LEU A 395 11.11 17.75 -13.67
CA LEU A 395 10.68 17.70 -12.28
C LEU A 395 9.26 18.27 -12.18
N VAL A 396 8.36 17.52 -11.55
CA VAL A 396 6.96 17.92 -11.33
C VAL A 396 6.75 18.13 -9.84
N THR A 397 6.39 19.35 -9.43
CA THR A 397 6.15 19.72 -8.03
C THR A 397 4.74 19.39 -7.54
N THR A 398 3.82 19.16 -8.47
CA THR A 398 2.42 18.81 -8.21
C THR A 398 2.20 17.31 -8.27
N PHE A 399 0.95 16.88 -8.08
CA PHE A 399 0.53 15.50 -8.32
C PHE A 399 0.88 15.08 -9.76
N VAL A 400 1.35 13.83 -9.90
CA VAL A 400 1.65 13.20 -11.19
C VAL A 400 0.62 12.10 -11.43
N PRO A 401 0.02 12.00 -12.63
CA PRO A 401 -0.88 10.88 -12.98
C PRO A 401 -0.06 9.60 -13.17
N GLN A 402 0.45 9.02 -12.08
CA GLN A 402 1.40 7.90 -12.07
C GLN A 402 0.93 6.73 -12.94
N GLN A 403 -0.36 6.40 -12.86
CA GLN A 403 -1.06 5.48 -13.74
C GLN A 403 -0.77 5.71 -15.24
N ALA A 404 -0.99 6.93 -15.72
CA ALA A 404 -0.77 7.30 -17.11
C ALA A 404 0.71 7.32 -17.46
N VAL A 405 1.57 7.76 -16.55
CA VAL A 405 3.03 7.73 -16.72
C VAL A 405 3.53 6.30 -16.88
N LEU A 406 3.14 5.37 -16.01
CA LEU A 406 3.55 3.97 -16.08
C LEU A 406 3.01 3.26 -17.32
N LYS A 407 1.82 3.65 -17.80
CA LYS A 407 1.22 3.17 -19.06
C LYS A 407 1.87 3.73 -20.31
N HIS A 408 2.59 4.85 -20.21
CA HIS A 408 3.19 5.51 -21.37
C HIS A 408 4.33 4.68 -21.98
N GLU A 409 4.38 4.58 -23.31
CA GLU A 409 5.36 3.76 -24.02
C GLU A 409 6.81 4.21 -23.80
N ALA A 410 7.04 5.51 -23.58
CA ALA A 410 8.35 6.06 -23.21
C ALA A 410 8.88 5.49 -21.88
N THR A 411 8.00 5.15 -20.92
CA THR A 411 8.41 4.76 -19.58
C THR A 411 9.07 3.40 -19.59
N GLY A 412 10.35 3.37 -19.22
CA GLY A 412 11.21 2.19 -19.25
C GLY A 412 11.48 1.60 -17.87
N TRP A 413 11.71 2.44 -16.87
CA TRP A 413 12.06 2.02 -15.52
C TRP A 413 11.33 2.88 -14.50
N PHE A 414 11.13 2.34 -13.30
CA PHE A 414 10.55 3.08 -12.19
C PHE A 414 11.46 3.03 -10.97
N LEU A 415 12.10 4.15 -10.62
CA LEU A 415 12.73 4.35 -9.33
C LEU A 415 11.64 4.66 -8.30
N SER A 416 11.44 3.73 -7.37
CA SER A 416 10.35 3.75 -6.40
C SER A 416 10.84 3.51 -4.99
N HIS A 417 10.16 4.15 -4.03
CA HIS A 417 10.24 3.79 -2.62
C HIS A 417 9.69 2.39 -2.28
N ALA A 418 9.20 1.61 -3.25
CA ALA A 418 8.67 0.25 -3.05
C ALA A 418 7.35 0.15 -2.26
N GLY A 419 6.58 1.25 -2.11
CA GLY A 419 5.25 1.17 -1.50
C GLY A 419 4.29 0.27 -2.28
N SER A 420 3.50 -0.55 -1.57
CA SER A 420 2.66 -1.62 -2.14
C SER A 420 1.84 -1.23 -3.37
N ASN A 421 1.15 -0.09 -3.32
CA ASN A 421 0.35 0.40 -4.43
C ASN A 421 1.18 0.69 -5.70
N SER A 422 2.28 1.42 -5.54
CA SER A 422 3.16 1.82 -6.65
C SER A 422 3.85 0.60 -7.28
N THR A 423 4.21 -0.37 -6.44
CA THR A 423 4.73 -1.67 -6.86
C THR A 423 3.74 -2.41 -7.76
N ASN A 424 2.47 -2.55 -7.32
CA ASN A 424 1.47 -3.24 -8.11
C ASN A 424 1.17 -2.52 -9.44
N GLU A 425 1.15 -1.18 -9.44
CA GLU A 425 0.96 -0.41 -10.67
C GLU A 425 2.12 -0.63 -11.66
N SER A 426 3.35 -0.69 -11.16
CA SER A 426 4.53 -0.94 -11.97
C SER A 426 4.48 -2.32 -12.62
N ILE A 427 4.17 -3.35 -11.84
CA ILE A 427 4.05 -4.73 -12.33
C ILE A 427 2.93 -4.85 -13.35
N LEU A 428 1.74 -4.28 -13.08
CA LEU A 428 0.61 -4.32 -14.03
C LEU A 428 0.95 -3.70 -15.40
N ASN A 429 1.86 -2.73 -15.42
CA ASN A 429 2.32 -2.07 -16.63
C ASN A 429 3.60 -2.67 -17.22
N GLY A 430 4.13 -3.75 -16.64
CA GLY A 430 5.34 -4.42 -17.12
C GLY A 430 6.59 -3.53 -17.02
N ILE A 431 6.66 -2.67 -16.01
CA ILE A 431 7.79 -1.76 -15.78
C ILE A 431 8.69 -2.37 -14.69
N PRO A 432 9.97 -2.68 -14.97
CA PRO A 432 10.90 -3.10 -13.94
C PRO A 432 11.29 -1.91 -13.05
N MET A 433 11.71 -2.20 -11.81
CA MET A 433 11.90 -1.19 -10.78
C MET A 433 13.36 -1.04 -10.31
N ILE A 434 13.65 0.15 -9.79
CA ILE A 434 14.83 0.46 -8.99
C ILE A 434 14.31 0.87 -7.62
N LEU A 435 14.74 0.20 -6.56
CA LEU A 435 14.09 0.28 -5.26
C LEU A 435 14.95 1.09 -4.29
N TRP A 436 14.31 2.06 -3.65
CA TRP A 436 14.88 2.92 -2.62
C TRP A 436 13.94 2.95 -1.40
N PRO A 437 13.89 1.86 -0.61
CA PRO A 437 12.94 1.73 0.48
C PRO A 437 13.30 2.61 1.69
N PHE A 438 12.29 3.09 2.41
CA PHE A 438 12.44 3.91 3.63
C PHE A 438 12.02 3.18 4.91
N THR A 439 10.82 2.60 4.99
CA THR A 439 10.30 1.98 6.22
C THR A 439 9.07 1.11 5.95
N ILE A 440 8.51 0.49 7.01
CA ILE A 440 7.25 -0.27 7.03
C ILE A 440 7.33 -1.50 6.11
N ASP A 441 6.63 -1.48 4.98
CA ASP A 441 6.52 -2.58 4.02
C ASP A 441 7.58 -2.49 2.93
N GLN A 442 8.12 -1.29 2.71
CA GLN A 442 8.98 -0.99 1.58
C GLN A 442 10.24 -1.86 1.53
N PRO A 443 10.98 -2.12 2.63
CA PRO A 443 12.15 -2.99 2.57
C PRO A 443 11.79 -4.46 2.28
N ILE A 444 10.62 -4.91 2.76
CA ILE A 444 10.13 -6.28 2.57
C ILE A 444 9.74 -6.48 1.11
N ILE A 445 8.99 -5.53 0.54
CA ILE A 445 8.63 -5.53 -0.87
C ILE A 445 9.88 -5.41 -1.74
N ALA A 446 10.82 -4.55 -1.37
CA ALA A 446 12.07 -4.39 -2.11
C ALA A 446 12.86 -5.72 -2.16
N ALA A 447 12.99 -6.39 -1.01
CA ALA A 447 13.59 -7.70 -0.92
C ALA A 447 12.82 -8.74 -1.74
N GLN A 448 11.48 -8.77 -1.67
CA GLN A 448 10.69 -9.71 -2.45
C GLN A 448 10.92 -9.55 -3.97
N LEU A 449 10.90 -8.31 -4.47
CA LEU A 449 11.04 -8.03 -5.90
C LEU A 449 12.44 -8.26 -6.42
N SER A 450 13.47 -7.88 -5.67
CA SER A 450 14.87 -8.02 -6.10
C SER A 450 15.38 -9.45 -5.90
N LEU A 451 14.93 -10.14 -4.85
CA LEU A 451 15.51 -11.41 -4.42
C LEU A 451 14.73 -12.64 -4.85
N ILE A 452 13.39 -12.58 -4.83
CA ILE A 452 12.51 -13.70 -5.18
C ILE A 452 12.11 -13.58 -6.65
N HIS A 453 11.49 -12.47 -7.04
CA HIS A 453 10.99 -12.28 -8.41
C HIS A 453 12.08 -11.86 -9.39
N ARG A 454 13.16 -11.23 -8.90
CA ARG A 454 14.27 -10.70 -9.71
C ARG A 454 13.81 -9.73 -10.80
N VAL A 455 12.81 -8.92 -10.50
CA VAL A 455 12.23 -7.91 -11.43
C VAL A 455 12.65 -6.48 -11.09
N ALA A 456 13.56 -6.33 -10.13
CA ALA A 456 14.00 -5.03 -9.66
C ALA A 456 15.45 -5.06 -9.18
N PHE A 457 16.11 -3.92 -9.28
CA PHE A 457 17.34 -3.62 -8.56
C PHE A 457 17.01 -2.93 -7.24
N GLU A 458 17.83 -3.13 -6.21
CA GLU A 458 17.76 -2.37 -4.98
C GLU A 458 19.03 -1.52 -4.83
N LEU A 459 18.86 -0.23 -4.57
CA LEU A 459 19.95 0.66 -4.17
C LEU A 459 20.26 0.40 -2.70
N LEU A 460 21.45 -0.11 -2.41
CA LEU A 460 21.84 -0.48 -1.04
C LEU A 460 22.64 0.63 -0.36
N GLU A 461 23.42 1.41 -1.13
CA GLU A 461 24.22 2.50 -0.55
C GLU A 461 23.36 3.69 -0.12
N VAL A 462 22.11 3.77 -0.59
CA VAL A 462 21.14 4.79 -0.15
C VAL A 462 20.50 4.46 1.19
N ARG A 463 20.77 3.28 1.79
CA ARG A 463 20.27 2.92 3.11
C ARG A 463 20.99 3.74 4.19
N THR A 464 20.22 4.41 5.02
CA THR A 464 20.68 5.34 6.06
C THR A 464 20.05 5.04 7.43
N GLY A 465 19.54 3.83 7.62
CA GLY A 465 19.00 3.36 8.90
C GLY A 465 20.08 2.85 9.85
N PRO A 466 19.67 2.28 11.01
CA PRO A 466 20.58 1.66 11.96
C PRO A 466 21.48 0.55 11.35
N ASN A 467 21.09 0.01 10.21
CA ASN A 467 21.88 -0.98 9.46
C ASN A 467 23.05 -0.40 8.67
N ARG A 468 23.23 0.93 8.60
CA ARG A 468 24.42 1.54 7.99
C ARG A 468 25.69 1.02 8.67
N GLY A 469 26.70 0.67 7.88
CA GLY A 469 27.93 0.03 8.35
C GLY A 469 27.78 -1.47 8.62
N GLN A 470 26.61 -2.06 8.38
CA GLN A 470 26.39 -3.51 8.41
C GLN A 470 26.23 -4.05 6.99
N ALA A 471 26.60 -5.31 6.84
CA ALA A 471 26.59 -6.03 5.58
C ALA A 471 25.23 -6.74 5.41
N PRO A 472 24.41 -6.42 4.39
CA PRO A 472 23.18 -7.14 4.09
C PRO A 472 23.41 -8.65 4.06
N TYR A 473 22.38 -9.45 4.38
CA TYR A 473 22.49 -10.91 4.49
C TYR A 473 23.13 -11.58 3.28
N ARG A 474 22.95 -11.01 2.09
CA ARG A 474 23.47 -11.55 0.82
C ARG A 474 24.76 -10.89 0.34
N ARG A 475 25.23 -9.84 1.01
CA ARG A 475 26.49 -9.13 0.77
C ARG A 475 27.29 -9.08 2.06
N GLN A 476 27.44 -10.23 2.74
CA GLN A 476 28.04 -10.30 4.10
C GLN A 476 29.47 -9.74 4.16
N ASP A 477 30.15 -9.66 3.03
CA ASP A 477 31.49 -9.14 2.84
C ASP A 477 31.55 -7.63 2.54
N LYS A 478 30.42 -6.99 2.21
CA LYS A 478 30.37 -5.56 1.84
C LYS A 478 29.36 -4.78 2.67
N PRO A 479 29.81 -4.14 3.76
CA PRO A 479 29.00 -3.22 4.54
C PRO A 479 28.48 -2.04 3.71
N ILE A 480 27.28 -1.56 4.04
CA ILE A 480 26.73 -0.32 3.47
C ILE A 480 27.54 0.87 4.00
N SER A 481 28.15 1.62 3.09
CA SER A 481 28.94 2.81 3.41
C SER A 481 28.04 4.03 3.66
N GLY A 482 27.07 4.23 2.77
CA GLY A 482 26.18 5.40 2.82
C GLY A 482 26.85 6.73 2.48
N LYS A 483 28.12 6.71 2.05
CA LYS A 483 28.83 7.90 1.55
C LYS A 483 28.34 8.28 0.15
N LEU A 484 28.33 9.57 -0.14
CA LEU A 484 27.83 10.08 -1.42
C LEU A 484 28.62 9.56 -2.62
N GLU A 485 29.92 9.35 -2.46
CA GLU A 485 30.79 8.76 -3.50
C GLU A 485 30.36 7.34 -3.88
N ASP A 486 30.03 6.52 -2.87
CA ASP A 486 29.59 5.14 -3.07
C ASP A 486 28.16 5.07 -3.61
N VAL A 487 27.27 5.95 -3.13
CA VAL A 487 25.92 6.12 -3.70
C VAL A 487 25.99 6.50 -5.17
N ALA A 488 26.81 7.50 -5.51
CA ALA A 488 26.98 7.94 -6.90
C ALA A 488 27.59 6.84 -7.77
N ALA A 489 28.54 6.07 -7.24
CA ALA A 489 29.12 4.92 -7.95
C ALA A 489 28.08 3.81 -8.21
N GLU A 490 27.26 3.47 -7.20
CA GLU A 490 26.18 2.49 -7.34
C GLU A 490 25.16 2.94 -8.40
N MET A 491 24.73 4.21 -8.39
CA MET A 491 23.80 4.75 -9.38
C MET A 491 24.38 4.72 -10.79
N ARG A 492 25.64 5.16 -10.99
CA ARG A 492 26.28 5.15 -12.31
C ARG A 492 26.40 3.73 -12.88
N ASP A 493 26.82 2.76 -12.06
CA ASP A 493 26.86 1.35 -12.44
C ASP A 493 25.46 0.84 -12.81
N LEU A 494 24.44 1.21 -12.04
CA LEU A 494 23.07 0.82 -12.30
C LEU A 494 22.53 1.41 -13.62
N TRP A 495 22.83 2.68 -13.95
CA TRP A 495 22.43 3.29 -15.23
C TRP A 495 22.99 2.55 -16.45
N VAL A 496 24.13 1.86 -16.30
CA VAL A 496 24.68 0.96 -17.33
C VAL A 496 23.93 -0.37 -17.33
N LYS A 497 23.73 -0.99 -16.16
CA LYS A 497 23.05 -2.30 -16.04
C LYS A 497 21.63 -2.31 -16.58
N ILE A 498 20.86 -1.26 -16.33
CA ILE A 498 19.46 -1.16 -16.80
C ILE A 498 19.32 -1.11 -18.33
N ARG A 499 20.43 -0.79 -19.04
CA ARG A 499 20.54 -0.78 -20.51
C ARG A 499 21.19 -2.06 -21.06
N GLY A 500 21.81 -2.86 -20.19
CA GLY A 500 22.50 -4.09 -20.56
C GLY A 500 21.60 -5.32 -20.53
N GLN A 501 22.24 -6.49 -20.65
CA GLN A 501 21.59 -7.80 -20.65
C GLN A 501 20.75 -8.04 -19.39
N GLU A 502 21.26 -7.67 -18.21
CA GLU A 502 20.54 -7.84 -16.94
C GLU A 502 19.23 -7.04 -16.92
N GLY A 503 19.26 -5.80 -17.42
CA GLY A 503 18.06 -4.98 -17.59
C GLY A 503 17.06 -5.58 -18.57
N ALA A 504 17.52 -6.15 -19.70
CA ALA A 504 16.66 -6.83 -20.67
C ALA A 504 15.96 -8.06 -20.04
N GLU A 505 16.69 -8.89 -19.30
CA GLU A 505 16.12 -10.04 -18.60
C GLU A 505 15.10 -9.63 -17.54
N MET A 506 15.33 -8.54 -16.80
CA MET A 506 14.34 -8.02 -15.85
C MET A 506 13.05 -7.57 -16.55
N ARG A 507 13.15 -6.98 -17.75
CA ARG A 507 11.97 -6.61 -18.55
C ARG A 507 11.16 -7.84 -18.95
N GLU A 508 11.81 -8.92 -19.36
CA GLU A 508 11.12 -10.18 -19.67
C GLU A 508 10.45 -10.77 -18.42
N ARG A 509 11.15 -10.80 -17.28
CA ARG A 509 10.60 -11.33 -16.02
C ARG A 509 9.41 -10.53 -15.53
N VAL A 510 9.44 -9.20 -15.60
CA VAL A 510 8.31 -8.37 -15.14
C VAL A 510 7.09 -8.51 -16.07
N LEU A 511 7.29 -8.71 -17.38
CA LEU A 511 6.18 -9.00 -18.31
C LEU A 511 5.53 -10.36 -17.98
N HIS A 512 6.33 -11.39 -17.70
CA HIS A 512 5.78 -12.67 -17.24
C HIS A 512 4.99 -12.53 -15.92
N LEU A 513 5.51 -11.73 -14.98
CA LEU A 513 4.85 -11.48 -13.71
C LEU A 513 3.54 -10.69 -13.88
N ARG A 514 3.53 -9.68 -14.77
CA ARG A 514 2.34 -8.94 -15.18
C ARG A 514 1.26 -9.87 -15.71
N ASP A 515 1.63 -10.75 -16.64
CA ASP A 515 0.66 -11.62 -17.31
C ASP A 515 0.04 -12.60 -16.30
N ARG A 516 0.84 -13.11 -15.36
CA ARG A 516 0.33 -13.91 -14.24
C ARG A 516 -0.60 -13.13 -13.32
N MET A 517 -0.30 -11.86 -13.03
CA MET A 517 -1.18 -11.00 -12.24
C MET A 517 -2.52 -10.74 -12.95
N ARG A 518 -2.50 -10.50 -14.27
CA ARG A 518 -3.71 -10.32 -15.09
C ARG A 518 -4.56 -11.60 -15.16
N GLU A 519 -3.91 -12.75 -15.33
CA GLU A 519 -4.59 -14.05 -15.33
C GLU A 519 -5.21 -14.34 -13.96
N ASP A 520 -4.48 -14.05 -12.88
CA ASP A 520 -4.97 -14.24 -11.52
C ASP A 520 -6.17 -13.34 -11.19
N TRP A 521 -6.17 -12.09 -11.66
CA TRP A 521 -7.31 -11.18 -11.57
C TRP A 521 -8.52 -11.63 -12.38
N SER A 522 -8.30 -12.29 -13.53
CA SER A 522 -9.39 -12.69 -14.44
C SER A 522 -9.99 -14.04 -14.07
N HIS A 523 -9.17 -15.01 -13.68
CA HIS A 523 -9.56 -16.41 -13.51
C HIS A 523 -8.94 -17.12 -12.29
N GLY A 524 -7.96 -16.49 -11.62
CA GLY A 524 -7.19 -17.13 -10.55
C GLY A 524 -7.74 -16.96 -9.15
N GLY A 525 -6.82 -16.97 -8.17
CA GLY A 525 -7.17 -16.91 -6.75
C GLY A 525 -7.75 -15.56 -6.37
N ALA A 526 -7.21 -14.46 -6.93
CA ALA A 526 -7.75 -13.13 -6.70
C ALA A 526 -9.21 -13.00 -7.18
N LYS A 527 -9.52 -13.48 -8.39
CA LYS A 527 -10.90 -13.46 -8.91
C LYS A 527 -11.86 -14.24 -8.00
N LYS A 528 -11.47 -15.44 -7.59
CA LYS A 528 -12.27 -16.30 -6.70
C LYS A 528 -12.48 -15.65 -5.34
N ALA A 529 -11.47 -14.99 -4.80
CA ALA A 529 -11.58 -14.24 -3.55
C ALA A 529 -12.63 -13.12 -3.67
N ILE A 530 -12.63 -12.35 -4.75
CA ILE A 530 -13.68 -11.33 -5.01
C ILE A 530 -15.07 -11.98 -5.12
N GLN A 531 -15.22 -13.05 -5.90
CA GLN A 531 -16.51 -13.74 -6.09
C GLN A 531 -17.07 -14.35 -4.80
N SER A 532 -16.19 -14.74 -3.86
CA SER A 532 -16.60 -15.30 -2.58
C SER A 532 -17.35 -14.31 -1.68
N PHE A 533 -17.31 -13.00 -1.97
CA PHE A 533 -18.11 -11.99 -1.25
C PHE A 533 -19.62 -12.19 -1.45
N SER A 534 -20.04 -12.95 -2.47
CA SER A 534 -21.43 -13.37 -2.66
C SER A 534 -22.05 -14.01 -1.41
N GLN A 535 -21.26 -14.67 -0.55
CA GLN A 535 -21.75 -15.26 0.70
C GLN A 535 -22.27 -14.22 1.72
N PHE A 536 -21.85 -12.96 1.60
CA PHE A 536 -22.26 -11.86 2.49
C PHE A 536 -23.44 -11.05 1.92
N LEU A 537 -23.96 -11.40 0.74
CA LEU A 537 -25.08 -10.70 0.10
C LEU A 537 -26.44 -10.96 0.78
N GLN A 538 -26.51 -11.90 1.72
CA GLN A 538 -27.72 -12.17 2.50
C GLN A 538 -27.39 -12.08 3.99
N PRO A 539 -28.26 -11.47 4.81
CA PRO A 539 -28.11 -11.53 6.27
C PRO A 539 -28.18 -13.00 6.71
N THR A 540 -27.13 -13.54 7.33
CA THR A 540 -27.16 -14.91 7.85
C THR A 540 -27.00 -14.93 9.37
N SER A 541 -27.74 -15.81 10.05
CA SER A 541 -27.60 -16.07 11.49
C SER A 541 -26.40 -16.98 11.81
N LYS A 542 -25.79 -17.57 10.77
CA LYS A 542 -24.60 -18.44 10.83
C LYS A 542 -23.78 -18.19 9.56
N VAL A 543 -22.74 -17.36 9.66
CA VAL A 543 -21.70 -17.34 8.62
C VAL A 543 -20.68 -18.40 9.02
N THR A 544 -20.73 -19.58 8.40
CA THR A 544 -19.55 -20.44 8.34
C THR A 544 -18.73 -19.89 7.20
N ILE A 545 -17.73 -19.06 7.53
CA ILE A 545 -16.82 -18.50 6.54
C ILE A 545 -15.88 -19.63 6.10
N SER A 546 -16.35 -20.45 5.16
CA SER A 546 -15.54 -21.48 4.50
C SER A 546 -15.06 -20.93 3.18
N PHE A 547 -13.78 -20.57 3.13
CA PHE A 547 -13.09 -20.31 1.86
C PHE A 547 -12.25 -21.53 1.49
N GLU A 548 -12.89 -22.69 1.38
CA GLU A 548 -12.26 -23.83 0.71
C GLU A 548 -12.30 -23.57 -0.80
N HIS A 549 -11.14 -23.34 -1.42
CA HIS A 549 -10.65 -24.00 -2.65
C HIS A 549 -9.52 -23.21 -3.34
N ALA A 550 -8.33 -23.81 -3.42
CA ALA A 550 -7.57 -24.07 -4.67
C ALA A 550 -6.14 -24.62 -4.38
N ALA A 551 -5.99 -25.60 -3.49
CA ALA A 551 -4.75 -26.37 -3.44
C ALA A 551 -4.74 -27.39 -4.59
N ASN A 552 -4.31 -26.98 -5.78
CA ASN A 552 -3.66 -27.86 -6.74
C ASN A 552 -2.86 -27.02 -7.75
N HIS A 553 -1.57 -27.35 -7.86
CA HIS A 553 -0.50 -26.69 -8.62
C HIS A 553 0.06 -25.37 -8.07
N ALA A 554 1.09 -25.47 -7.19
CA ALA A 554 2.30 -24.63 -7.27
C ALA A 554 3.40 -24.96 -6.23
N ALA A 555 3.31 -26.03 -5.44
CA ALA A 555 4.32 -26.33 -4.41
C ALA A 555 5.66 -26.92 -4.93
N LYS A 556 6.04 -26.72 -6.20
CA LYS A 556 7.28 -27.31 -6.76
C LYS A 556 8.46 -26.37 -6.99
N HIS A 557 8.36 -25.05 -6.74
CA HIS A 557 9.46 -24.12 -7.07
C HIS A 557 9.80 -23.06 -6.02
N LEU A 558 9.55 -23.32 -4.74
CA LEU A 558 10.03 -22.45 -3.64
C LEU A 558 10.99 -23.22 -2.72
N HIS A 559 12.12 -23.65 -3.29
CA HIS A 559 13.31 -24.08 -2.54
C HIS A 559 14.54 -23.37 -3.10
#